data_AF-A0A3D1VNI5-F1
#
_entry.id   AF-A0A3D1VNI5-F1
#
_cell.length_a   1.000
_cell.length_b   1.000
_cell.length_c   1.000
_cell.angle_alpha   90.00
_cell.angle_beta   90.00
_cell.angle_gamma   90.00
#
_symmetry.space_group_name_H-M   'P 1'
#
loop_
_entity.id
_entity.type
_entity.pdbx_description
1 polymer ?
#
loop_
_entity_poly.entity_id
_entity_poly.type
_entity_poly.pdbx_seq_one_letter_code
_entity_poly.pdbx_strand_id
1 'polypeptide(L)'
;MSNQKDNTFVYKKKSGFAAPNFNQDVVFAFAEDYKAFMNAGKTERECVAITETMVRKAGYVPFVYGTRYNRGDKVYYQNRGKAMVL
;
A
#
# COMPACT_ATOMS: atom_id res chain seq x y z
N MET A 1 -37.82 28.45 -23.74
CA MET A 1 -36.47 28.20 -24.30
C MET A 1 -35.61 27.65 -23.18
N SER A 2 -35.21 26.39 -23.32
CA SER A 2 -34.68 25.51 -22.28
C SER A 2 -33.31 25.95 -21.76
N ASN A 3 -33.21 26.04 -20.43
CA ASN A 3 -32.00 26.37 -19.68
C ASN A 3 -31.01 25.18 -19.79
N GLN A 4 -29.94 25.34 -20.57
CA GLN A 4 -28.87 24.35 -20.70
C GLN A 4 -28.01 24.43 -19.44
N LYS A 5 -28.16 23.45 -18.54
CA LYS A 5 -27.34 23.37 -17.33
C LYS A 5 -25.90 23.06 -17.73
N ASP A 6 -25.01 24.03 -17.55
CA ASP A 6 -23.57 23.88 -17.79
C ASP A 6 -22.98 22.77 -16.90
N ASN A 7 -22.72 21.62 -17.51
CA ASN A 7 -22.34 20.38 -16.85
C ASN A 7 -20.82 20.32 -16.51
N THR A 8 -20.21 21.47 -16.25
CA THR A 8 -18.75 21.67 -16.15
C THR A 8 -18.12 20.99 -14.92
N PHE A 9 -18.92 20.75 -13.88
CA PHE A 9 -18.47 20.14 -12.61
C PHE A 9 -18.91 18.69 -12.41
N VAL A 10 -19.42 18.01 -13.45
CA VAL A 10 -19.77 16.59 -13.35
C VAL A 10 -18.51 15.74 -13.51
N TYR A 11 -18.27 14.87 -12.54
CA TYR A 11 -17.18 13.88 -12.62
C TYR A 11 -17.36 13.00 -13.85
N LYS A 12 -16.38 13.05 -14.75
CA LYS A 12 -16.28 12.17 -15.92
C LYS A 12 -15.24 11.11 -15.64
N LYS A 13 -15.67 9.84 -15.55
CA LYS A 13 -14.78 8.70 -15.36
C LYS A 13 -13.73 8.67 -16.47
N LYS A 14 -12.46 8.67 -16.10
CA LYS A 14 -11.32 8.47 -17.02
C LYS A 14 -10.63 7.15 -16.67
N SER A 15 -10.07 6.48 -17.68
CA SER A 15 -9.26 5.27 -17.47
C SER A 15 -7.88 5.66 -16.95
N GLY A 16 -7.36 4.92 -15.97
CA GLY A 16 -5.99 5.09 -15.49
C GLY A 16 -4.93 4.83 -16.58
N PHE A 17 -5.23 3.93 -17.52
CA PHE A 17 -4.39 3.64 -18.68
C PHE A 17 -4.31 4.80 -19.68
N ALA A 18 -5.31 5.70 -19.66
CA ALA A 18 -5.35 6.89 -20.51
C ALA A 18 -4.78 8.14 -19.79
N ALA A 19 -4.16 7.96 -18.62
CA ALA A 19 -3.52 9.06 -17.92
C ALA A 19 -2.26 9.51 -18.68
N PRO A 20 -1.99 10.83 -18.75
CA PRO A 20 -0.87 11.37 -19.54
C PRO A 20 0.51 10.88 -19.07
N ASN A 21 0.63 10.43 -17.82
CA ASN A 21 1.87 9.91 -17.24
C ASN A 21 1.81 8.39 -16.98
N PHE A 22 0.92 7.68 -17.67
CA PHE A 22 0.81 6.24 -17.51
C PHE A 22 2.04 5.54 -18.08
N ASN A 23 2.81 4.87 -17.22
CA ASN A 23 3.93 4.02 -17.60
C ASN A 23 3.56 2.56 -17.36
N GLN A 24 3.36 1.83 -18.47
CA GLN A 24 2.94 0.45 -18.45
C GLN A 24 3.96 -0.48 -17.79
N ASP A 25 5.25 -0.26 -18.03
CA ASP A 25 6.32 -1.13 -17.54
C ASP A 25 6.47 -1.01 -16.02
N VAL A 26 6.37 0.20 -15.48
CA VAL A 26 6.42 0.44 -14.02
C VAL A 26 5.23 -0.23 -13.33
N VAL A 27 4.04 -0.15 -13.93
CA VAL A 27 2.83 -0.78 -13.37
C VAL A 27 2.95 -2.30 -13.38
N PHE A 28 3.44 -2.89 -14.47
CA PHE A 28 3.61 -4.34 -14.53
C PHE A 28 4.75 -4.84 -13.64
N ALA A 29 5.86 -4.10 -13.52
CA ALA A 29 6.92 -4.43 -12.58
C ALA A 29 6.41 -4.48 -11.13
N PHE A 30 5.64 -3.46 -10.71
CA PHE A 30 4.98 -3.48 -9.39
C PHE A 30 4.03 -4.67 -9.24
N ALA A 31 3.29 -5.02 -10.30
CA ALA A 31 2.36 -6.15 -10.27
C ALA A 31 3.08 -7.51 -10.12
N GLU A 32 4.30 -7.67 -10.64
CA GLU A 32 5.10 -8.89 -10.41
C GLU A 32 5.49 -9.05 -8.94
N ASP A 33 5.99 -8.00 -8.30
CA ASP A 33 6.33 -8.03 -6.87
C ASP A 33 5.09 -8.30 -6.01
N TYR A 34 3.95 -7.69 -6.34
CA TYR A 34 2.68 -7.95 -5.68
C TYR A 34 2.24 -9.41 -5.81
N LYS A 35 2.36 -9.99 -7.01
CA LYS A 35 2.07 -11.42 -7.23
C LYS A 35 3.00 -12.32 -6.43
N ALA A 36 4.30 -12.00 -6.35
CA ALA A 36 5.25 -12.75 -5.54
C ALA A 36 4.89 -12.73 -4.05
N PHE A 37 4.48 -11.56 -3.52
CA PHE A 37 3.99 -11.44 -2.15
C PHE A 37 2.75 -12.31 -1.90
N MET A 38 1.74 -12.24 -2.77
CA MET A 38 0.52 -13.05 -2.64
C MET A 38 0.79 -14.56 -2.74
N ASN A 39 1.74 -14.97 -3.58
CA ASN A 39 2.09 -16.39 -3.72
C ASN A 39 2.79 -16.94 -2.46
N ALA A 40 3.59 -16.11 -1.79
CA ALA A 40 4.31 -16.47 -0.59
C ALA A 40 3.40 -16.49 0.66
N GLY A 41 2.41 -15.60 0.75
CA GLY A 41 1.48 -15.51 1.88
C GLY A 41 0.07 -15.97 1.52
N LYS A 42 -0.26 -17.23 1.78
CA LYS A 42 -1.60 -17.78 1.51
C LYS A 42 -2.52 -17.66 2.71
N THR A 43 -1.94 -17.56 3.90
CA THR A 43 -2.64 -17.37 5.16
C THR A 43 -2.22 -16.08 5.83
N GLU A 44 -3.06 -15.56 6.73
CA GLU A 44 -2.77 -14.31 7.44
C GLU A 44 -1.44 -14.37 8.22
N ARG A 45 -1.13 -15.50 8.89
CA ARG A 45 0.14 -15.65 9.61
C ARG A 45 1.36 -15.61 8.71
N GLU A 46 1.28 -16.22 7.53
CA GLU A 46 2.36 -16.17 6.53
C GLU A 46 2.54 -14.74 6.01
N CYS A 47 1.45 -14.04 5.68
CA CYS A 47 1.50 -12.64 5.27
C CYS A 47 2.17 -11.76 6.35
N VAL A 48 1.84 -11.97 7.62
CA VAL A 48 2.45 -11.25 8.74
C VAL A 48 3.94 -11.54 8.84
N ALA A 49 4.36 -12.81 8.75
CA ALA A 49 5.77 -13.20 8.81
C ALA A 49 6.61 -12.64 7.65
N ILE A 50 6.04 -12.64 6.43
CA ILE A 50 6.68 -12.04 5.25
C ILE A 50 6.80 -10.53 5.43
N THR A 51 5.72 -9.88 5.85
CA THR A 51 5.68 -8.44 6.09
C THR A 51 6.71 -8.03 7.16
N GLU A 52 6.81 -8.78 8.25
CA GLU A 52 7.82 -8.55 9.30
C GLU A 52 9.24 -8.63 8.75
N THR A 53 9.51 -9.61 7.87
CA THR A 53 10.82 -9.75 7.21
C THR A 53 11.11 -8.53 6.30
N MET A 54 10.13 -8.10 5.51
CA MET A 54 10.26 -6.97 4.60
C MET A 54 10.52 -5.65 5.35
N VAL A 55 9.75 -5.37 6.41
CA VAL A 55 9.84 -4.10 7.15
C VAL A 55 11.13 -4.03 7.95
N ARG A 56 11.58 -5.15 8.53
CA ARG A 56 12.91 -5.21 9.18
C ARG A 56 14.03 -4.91 8.19
N LYS A 57 13.94 -5.43 6.96
CA LYS A 57 14.90 -5.15 5.89
C LYS A 57 14.87 -3.68 5.43
N ALA A 58 13.70 -3.04 5.53
CA ALA A 58 13.51 -1.61 5.26
C ALA A 58 13.90 -0.68 6.43
N GLY A 59 14.42 -1.24 7.52
CA GLY A 59 14.92 -0.51 8.70
C GLY A 59 13.85 -0.21 9.76
N TYR A 60 12.72 -0.90 9.75
CA TYR A 60 11.72 -0.78 10.81
C TYR A 60 12.14 -1.58 12.04
N VAL A 61 11.81 -1.06 13.23
CA VAL A 61 12.06 -1.71 14.52
C VAL A 61 10.76 -2.01 15.27
N PRO A 62 10.69 -3.04 16.13
CA PRO A 62 9.49 -3.31 16.92
C PRO A 62 9.10 -2.13 17.81
N PHE A 63 7.81 -1.83 17.87
CA PHE A 63 7.25 -0.87 18.79
C PHE A 63 7.36 -1.40 20.23
N VAL A 64 7.87 -0.56 21.13
CA VAL A 64 8.07 -0.85 22.54
C VAL A 64 7.29 0.18 23.36
N TYR A 65 6.33 -0.31 24.14
CA TYR A 65 5.48 0.52 24.96
C TYR A 65 6.30 1.37 25.95
N GLY A 66 5.93 2.64 26.13
CA GLY A 66 6.64 3.58 27.00
C GLY A 66 7.86 4.26 26.36
N THR A 67 8.21 3.91 25.12
CA THR A 67 9.29 4.58 24.38
C THR A 67 8.80 5.90 23.78
N ARG A 68 9.62 6.95 23.85
CA ARG A 68 9.37 8.19 23.09
C ARG A 68 9.90 8.03 21.67
N TYR A 69 9.01 8.22 20.70
CA TYR A 69 9.34 8.21 19.28
C TYR A 69 9.36 9.62 18.70
N ASN A 70 10.23 9.82 17.73
CA ASN A 70 10.37 11.05 16.98
C ASN A 70 9.74 10.91 15.59
N ARG A 71 9.54 12.06 14.93
CA ARG A 71 9.06 12.08 13.55
C ARG A 71 10.07 11.39 12.64
N GLY A 72 9.59 10.42 11.86
CA GLY A 72 10.41 9.67 10.91
C GLY A 72 10.92 8.33 11.45
N ASP A 73 10.70 8.03 12.73
CA ASP A 73 11.00 6.71 13.29
C ASP A 73 10.16 5.65 12.59
N LYS A 74 10.82 4.61 12.09
CA LYS A 74 10.19 3.48 11.42
C LYS A 74 9.93 2.40 12.45
N VAL A 75 8.69 2.28 12.91
CA VAL A 75 8.30 1.31 13.93
C VAL A 75 7.20 0.41 13.42
N TYR A 76 7.17 -0.84 13.87
CA TYR A 76 6.08 -1.76 13.56
C TYR A 76 5.54 -2.45 14.81
N TYR A 77 4.26 -2.78 14.80
CA TYR A 77 3.64 -3.59 15.84
C TYR A 77 3.00 -4.84 15.23
N GLN A 78 3.38 -6.00 15.76
CA GLN A 78 2.82 -7.29 15.38
C GLN A 78 1.86 -7.77 16.47
N ASN A 79 0.62 -8.05 16.09
CA ASN A 79 -0.39 -8.53 17.02
C ASN A 79 -0.58 -10.04 16.87
N ARG A 80 0.01 -10.82 17.77
CA ARG A 80 -0.15 -12.29 17.90
C ARG A 80 0.10 -13.08 16.61
N GLY A 81 0.93 -12.56 15.71
CA GLY A 81 1.21 -13.16 14.40
C GLY A 81 0.06 -13.06 13.40
N LYS A 82 -0.92 -12.20 13.67
CA LYS A 82 -2.19 -12.14 12.94
C LYS A 82 -2.49 -10.79 12.28
N ALA A 83 -1.88 -9.73 12.79
CA ALA A 83 -1.99 -8.41 12.21
C ALA A 83 -0.68 -7.65 12.35
N MET A 84 -0.44 -6.73 11.43
CA MET A 84 0.70 -5.83 11.41
C MET A 84 0.21 -4.38 11.34
N VAL A 85 0.85 -3.51 12.10
CA VAL A 85 0.70 -2.06 12.06
C VAL A 85 2.07 -1.46 11.75
N LEU A 86 2.13 -0.55 10.77
CA LEU A 86 3.34 0.07 10.23
C LEU A 86 3.21 1.59 10.18
#